data_AF-A0A838RJT7-F1
#
_entry.id   AF-A0A838RJT7-F1
#
_cell.length_a   1.000
_cell.length_b   1.000
_cell.length_c   1.000
_cell.angle_alpha   90.00
_cell.angle_beta   90.00
_cell.angle_gamma   90.00
#
_symmetry.space_group_name_H-M   'P 1'
#
loop_
_entity.id
_entity.type
_entity.pdbx_description
1 polymer ?
#
loop_
_entity_poly.entity_id
_entity_poly.type
_entity_poly.pdbx_seq_one_letter_code
_entity_poly.pdbx_strand_id
1 'polypeptide(L)'
;MIRPPRPPPAKGGSGRKAGGQAGHKGHQRRWLTEADLTGIQTHWPASCPHCARPLPAVAVVGETELRQQVWQLPPLQAEVIEHRYPAVCCPDCQQIRRAARPPEVPPGAFGPQVSSLVALLNGRYRLSKRETQALLA
;
A
#
# COMPACT_ATOMS: atom_id res chain seq x y z
N MET A 1 37.51 14.70 -33.04
CA MET A 1 36.11 14.25 -32.97
C MET A 1 36.08 12.73 -33.00
N ILE A 2 35.83 12.08 -31.85
CA ILE A 2 35.78 10.61 -31.76
C ILE A 2 34.39 10.17 -32.23
N ARG A 3 34.35 9.32 -33.27
CA ARG A 3 33.09 8.81 -33.83
C ARG A 3 32.54 7.72 -32.91
N PRO A 4 31.29 7.80 -32.44
CA PRO A 4 30.72 6.80 -31.56
C PRO A 4 30.65 5.43 -32.27
N PRO A 5 30.88 4.32 -31.55
CA PRO A 5 30.83 2.99 -32.12
C PRO A 5 29.43 2.68 -32.64
N ARG A 6 29.37 1.93 -33.75
CA ARG A 6 28.13 1.57 -34.43
C ARG A 6 27.30 0.66 -33.50
N PRO A 7 25.99 0.90 -33.33
CA PRO A 7 25.16 0.04 -32.51
C PRO A 7 25.16 -1.40 -33.07
N PRO A 8 25.13 -2.40 -32.18
CA PRO A 8 25.10 -3.80 -32.60
C PRO A 8 23.83 -4.09 -33.41
N PRO A 9 23.87 -5.05 -34.34
CA PRO A 9 22.70 -5.43 -35.11
C PRO A 9 21.59 -5.90 -34.18
N ALA A 10 20.35 -5.53 -34.51
CA ALA A 10 19.17 -5.95 -33.75
C ALA A 10 19.11 -7.49 -33.72
N LYS A 11 19.09 -8.06 -32.51
CA LYS A 11 18.90 -9.51 -32.35
C LYS A 11 17.49 -9.86 -32.83
N GLY A 12 17.39 -10.88 -33.69
CA GLY A 12 16.10 -11.42 -34.13
C GLY A 12 15.24 -11.82 -32.92
N GLY A 13 13.93 -11.55 -32.99
CA GLY A 13 12.99 -11.92 -31.95
C GLY A 13 13.06 -13.43 -31.66
N SER A 14 12.92 -13.83 -30.40
CA SER A 14 13.18 -15.22 -29.97
C SER A 14 12.26 -16.31 -30.58
N GLY A 15 11.32 -15.94 -31.46
CA GLY A 15 10.30 -16.83 -32.02
C GLY A 15 9.30 -17.38 -31.00
N ARG A 16 9.46 -17.05 -29.71
CA ARG A 16 8.58 -17.52 -28.64
C ARG A 16 7.28 -16.73 -28.65
N LYS A 17 6.16 -17.45 -28.57
CA LYS A 17 4.85 -16.85 -28.32
C LYS A 17 4.87 -16.15 -26.96
N ALA A 18 4.16 -15.03 -26.84
CA ALA A 18 3.99 -14.35 -25.56
C ALA A 18 3.28 -15.27 -24.56
N GLY A 19 3.81 -15.36 -23.33
CA GLY A 19 3.28 -16.22 -22.26
C GLY A 19 4.29 -17.25 -21.75
N GLY A 20 3.88 -18.01 -20.73
CA GLY A 20 4.66 -19.14 -20.21
C GLY A 20 4.88 -20.20 -21.29
N GLN A 21 5.98 -20.94 -21.20
CA GLN A 21 6.23 -22.03 -22.15
C GLN A 21 5.18 -23.14 -21.98
N ALA A 22 4.95 -23.92 -23.04
CA ALA A 22 4.03 -25.05 -22.99
C ALA A 22 4.42 -26.01 -21.83
N GLY A 23 3.45 -26.31 -20.96
CA GLY A 23 3.66 -27.15 -19.77
C GLY A 23 3.99 -26.38 -18.47
N HIS A 24 4.21 -25.06 -18.51
CA HIS A 24 4.35 -24.28 -17.28
C HIS A 24 3.02 -24.15 -16.55
N LYS A 25 2.98 -24.56 -15.27
CA LYS A 25 1.83 -24.31 -14.41
C LYS A 25 1.71 -22.80 -14.19
N GLY A 26 0.51 -22.26 -14.43
CA GLY A 26 0.23 -20.88 -14.10
C GLY A 26 0.37 -20.65 -12.60
N HIS A 27 1.15 -19.64 -12.21
CA HIS A 27 1.15 -19.15 -10.84
C HIS A 27 0.08 -18.08 -10.72
N GLN A 28 -0.99 -18.40 -10.01
CA GLN A 28 -2.01 -17.42 -9.64
C GLN A 28 -1.76 -16.96 -8.21
N ARG A 29 -2.15 -15.72 -7.91
CA ARG A 29 -2.20 -15.26 -6.52
C ARG A 29 -3.12 -16.20 -5.73
N ARG A 30 -2.72 -16.55 -4.51
CA ARG A 30 -3.57 -17.35 -3.62
C ARG A 30 -4.90 -16.63 -3.44
N TRP A 31 -5.98 -17.37 -3.66
CA TRP A 31 -7.33 -16.90 -3.36
C TRP A 31 -7.55 -16.94 -1.85
N LEU A 32 -7.99 -15.82 -1.27
CA LEU A 32 -8.30 -15.73 0.15
C LEU A 32 -9.64 -16.40 0.47
N THR A 33 -9.75 -16.97 1.68
CA THR A 33 -11.03 -17.43 2.21
C THR A 33 -11.82 -16.24 2.75
N GLU A 34 -13.13 -16.40 2.96
CA GLU A 34 -13.96 -15.30 3.50
C GLU A 34 -13.52 -14.84 4.88
N ALA A 35 -12.94 -15.74 5.70
CA ALA A 35 -12.39 -15.41 7.00
C ALA A 35 -11.13 -14.53 6.93
N ASP A 36 -10.42 -14.55 5.80
CA ASP A 36 -9.19 -13.77 5.59
C ASP A 36 -9.46 -12.42 4.91
N LEU A 37 -10.70 -12.15 4.48
CA LEU A 37 -11.06 -10.89 3.83
C LEU A 37 -11.35 -9.80 4.86
N THR A 38 -10.90 -8.58 4.59
CA THR A 38 -11.28 -7.40 5.40
C THR A 38 -12.78 -7.07 5.27
N GLY A 39 -13.42 -7.50 4.18
CA GLY A 39 -14.86 -7.37 3.97
C GLY A 39 -15.29 -7.90 2.60
N ILE A 40 -16.59 -8.13 2.44
CA ILE A 40 -17.22 -8.56 1.17
C ILE A 40 -18.19 -7.46 0.75
N GLN A 41 -18.06 -6.99 -0.49
CA GLN A 41 -18.98 -6.03 -1.10
C GLN A 41 -19.69 -6.73 -2.25
N THR A 42 -21.01 -6.86 -2.14
CA THR A 42 -21.85 -7.47 -3.18
C THR A 42 -22.42 -6.37 -4.08
N HIS A 43 -22.22 -6.52 -5.39
CA HIS A 43 -22.71 -5.55 -6.38
C HIS A 43 -23.85 -6.17 -7.18
N TRP A 44 -25.04 -5.60 -7.06
CA TRP A 44 -26.23 -6.01 -7.79
C TRP A 44 -26.50 -5.07 -8.97
N PRO A 45 -26.90 -5.57 -10.14
CA PRO A 45 -27.36 -4.71 -11.21
C PRO A 45 -28.65 -4.02 -10.78
N ALA A 46 -28.70 -2.68 -10.85
CA ALA A 46 -29.90 -1.93 -10.45
C ALA A 46 -31.06 -2.09 -11.46
N SER A 47 -30.73 -2.25 -12.74
CA SER A 47 -31.71 -2.36 -13.84
C SER A 47 -31.23 -3.28 -14.94
N CYS A 48 -32.16 -3.89 -15.67
CA CYS A 48 -31.85 -4.70 -16.84
C CYS A 48 -31.26 -3.81 -17.95
N PRO A 49 -30.07 -4.11 -18.50
CA PRO A 49 -29.46 -3.30 -19.56
C PRO A 49 -30.24 -3.32 -20.89
N HIS A 50 -31.15 -4.28 -21.08
CA HIS A 50 -31.95 -4.41 -22.30
C HIS A 50 -33.31 -3.70 -22.21
N CYS A 51 -34.02 -3.82 -21.09
CA CYS A 51 -35.40 -3.29 -20.96
C CYS A 51 -35.56 -2.20 -19.89
N ALA A 52 -34.47 -1.80 -19.22
CA ALA A 52 -34.41 -0.76 -18.17
C ALA A 52 -35.30 -1.00 -16.93
N ARG A 53 -35.96 -2.15 -16.80
CA ARG A 53 -36.74 -2.48 -15.59
C ARG A 53 -35.82 -2.66 -14.38
N PRO A 54 -36.25 -2.25 -13.18
CA PRO A 54 -35.50 -2.47 -11.96
C PRO A 54 -35.36 -3.98 -11.68
N LEU A 55 -34.19 -4.38 -11.18
CA LEU A 55 -33.89 -5.77 -10.84
C LEU A 55 -33.83 -5.96 -9.31
N PRO A 56 -34.31 -7.12 -8.79
CA PRO A 56 -34.18 -7.43 -7.37
C PRO A 56 -32.74 -7.78 -7.01
N ALA A 57 -32.32 -7.44 -5.79
CA ALA A 57 -31.03 -7.82 -5.21
C ALA A 57 -31.09 -9.26 -4.64
N VAL A 58 -31.39 -10.24 -5.50
CA VAL A 58 -31.51 -11.65 -5.13
C VAL A 58 -30.76 -12.50 -6.15
N ALA A 59 -29.90 -13.40 -5.66
CA ALA A 59 -29.17 -14.32 -6.51
C ALA A 59 -30.09 -15.39 -7.12
N VAL A 60 -29.78 -15.79 -8.35
CA VAL A 60 -30.40 -16.96 -8.98
C VAL A 60 -29.83 -18.22 -8.33
N VAL A 61 -30.71 -19.11 -7.88
CA VAL A 61 -30.31 -20.39 -7.27
C VAL A 61 -29.66 -21.27 -8.33
N GLY A 62 -28.50 -21.84 -8.02
CA GLY A 62 -27.76 -22.73 -8.92
C GLY A 62 -26.79 -22.02 -9.87
N GLU A 63 -26.79 -20.69 -9.90
CA GLU A 63 -25.80 -19.92 -10.66
C GLU A 63 -24.54 -19.65 -9.83
N THR A 64 -23.39 -19.71 -10.50
CA THR A 64 -22.10 -19.42 -9.84
C THR A 64 -21.85 -17.93 -9.83
N GLU A 65 -21.53 -17.40 -8.64
CA GLU A 65 -21.15 -15.99 -8.50
C GLU A 65 -19.79 -15.72 -9.18
N LEU A 66 -19.72 -14.64 -9.97
CA LEU A 66 -18.44 -14.11 -10.42
C LEU A 66 -17.76 -13.37 -9.27
N ARG A 67 -16.61 -13.87 -8.84
CA ARG A 67 -15.88 -13.29 -7.71
C ARG A 67 -14.60 -12.59 -8.18
N GLN A 68 -14.30 -11.46 -7.55
CA GLN A 68 -13.04 -10.73 -7.73
C GLN A 68 -12.49 -10.33 -6.36
N GLN A 69 -11.19 -10.55 -6.14
CA GLN A 69 -10.47 -10.06 -4.96
C GLN A 69 -9.56 -8.90 -5.34
N VAL A 70 -9.85 -7.73 -4.78
CA VAL A 70 -9.06 -6.51 -4.98
C VAL A 70 -8.23 -6.26 -3.73
N TRP A 71 -6.91 -6.20 -3.90
CA TRP A 71 -5.97 -5.89 -2.82
C TRP A 71 -5.66 -4.41 -2.87
N GLN A 72 -6.00 -3.68 -1.81
CA GLN A 72 -5.77 -2.25 -1.74
C GLN A 72 -5.05 -1.90 -0.44
N LEU A 73 -4.11 -0.97 -0.53
CA LEU A 73 -3.49 -0.38 0.66
C LEU A 73 -4.44 0.70 1.21
N PRO A 74 -4.64 0.78 2.54
CA PRO A 74 -5.25 1.95 3.11
C PRO A 74 -4.41 3.20 2.75
N PRO A 75 -4.98 4.41 2.77
CA PRO A 75 -4.22 5.62 2.57
C PRO A 75 -2.99 5.64 3.49
N LEU A 76 -1.80 5.69 2.88
CA LEU A 76 -0.53 5.78 3.61
C LEU A 76 -0.29 7.24 3.96
N GLN A 77 -0.82 7.67 5.11
CA GLN A 77 -0.57 9.00 5.66
C GLN A 77 0.12 8.86 7.01
N ALA A 78 1.16 9.67 7.23
CA ALA A 78 1.80 9.73 8.53
C ALA A 78 0.86 10.39 9.54
N GLU A 79 0.58 9.68 10.62
CA GLU A 79 -0.04 10.31 11.79
C GLU A 79 1.02 11.17 12.48
N VAL A 80 0.73 12.47 12.61
CA VAL A 80 1.64 13.46 13.23
C VAL A 80 1.01 13.97 14.52
N ILE A 81 1.59 13.58 15.65
CA ILE A 81 1.14 13.98 16.98
C ILE A 81 2.17 14.95 17.57
N GLU A 82 1.74 16.18 17.89
CA GLU A 82 2.58 17.15 18.58
C GLU A 82 2.49 16.95 20.10
N HIS A 83 3.59 16.56 20.73
CA HIS A 83 3.68 16.44 22.18
C HIS A 83 4.10 17.78 22.81
N ARG A 84 3.17 18.43 23.51
CA ARG A 84 3.41 19.71 24.19
C ARG A 84 3.66 19.52 25.68
N TYR A 85 4.67 20.23 26.20
CA TYR A 85 5.08 20.18 27.60
C TYR A 85 5.09 21.60 28.19
N PRO A 86 3.92 22.22 28.42
CA PRO A 86 3.85 23.57 28.97
C PRO A 86 4.52 23.63 30.34
N ALA A 87 5.08 24.79 30.66
CA ALA A 87 5.63 25.04 31.98
C ALA A 87 4.54 25.61 32.89
N VAL A 88 4.50 25.15 34.14
CA VAL A 88 3.60 25.64 35.17
C VAL A 88 4.40 26.20 36.33
N CYS A 89 3.93 27.30 36.91
CA CYS A 89 4.50 27.84 38.14
C CYS A 89 3.82 27.18 39.34
N CYS A 90 4.61 26.61 40.26
CA CYS A 90 4.07 26.06 41.51
C CYS A 90 3.55 27.20 42.41
N PRO A 91 2.31 27.15 42.92
CA PRO A 91 1.76 28.22 43.74
C PRO A 91 2.48 28.38 45.09
N ASP A 92 3.07 27.30 45.63
CA ASP A 92 3.67 27.31 46.96
C ASP A 92 5.14 27.75 46.95
N CYS A 93 5.94 27.24 46.01
CA CYS A 93 7.38 27.51 45.96
C CYS A 93 7.80 28.42 44.80
N GLN A 94 6.87 28.84 43.95
CA GLN A 94 7.07 29.70 42.77
C GLN A 94 8.06 29.17 41.73
N GLN A 95 8.46 27.89 41.85
CA GLN A 95 9.35 27.29 40.88
C GLN A 95 8.59 26.85 39.62
N ILE A 96 9.22 27.06 38.47
CA ILE A 96 8.70 26.62 37.18
C ILE A 96 8.98 25.11 37.02
N ARG A 97 7.96 24.36 36.59
CA ARG A 97 8.01 22.92 36.34
C ARG A 97 7.47 22.59 34.96
N ARG A 98 8.01 21.54 34.35
CA ARG A 98 7.49 20.91 33.12
C ARG A 98 7.29 19.42 33.39
N ALA A 99 6.32 18.81 32.71
CA ALA A 99 6.18 17.36 32.71
C ALA A 99 7.41 16.70 32.06
N ALA A 100 7.80 15.53 32.57
CA ALA A 100 8.79 14.69 31.91
C ALA A 100 8.18 14.08 30.63
N ARG A 101 9.03 13.80 29.64
CA ARG A 101 8.63 13.05 28.45
C ARG A 101 8.21 11.63 28.86
N PRO A 102 7.01 11.16 28.48
CA PRO A 102 6.61 9.77 28.71
C PRO A 102 7.52 8.79 27.97
N PRO A 103 7.78 7.59 28.52
CA PRO A 103 8.69 6.61 27.92
C PRO A 103 8.24 6.14 26.53
N GLU A 104 6.93 6.13 26.27
CA GLU A 104 6.32 5.73 24.99
C GLU A 104 6.56 6.72 23.84
N VAL A 105 6.83 8.00 24.14
CA VAL A 105 7.08 9.02 23.13
C VAL A 105 8.53 8.91 22.66
N PRO A 106 8.83 8.60 21.39
CA PRO A 106 10.22 8.48 20.95
C PRO A 106 10.97 9.81 21.12
N PRO A 107 12.29 9.79 21.38
CA PRO A 107 13.09 11.01 21.51
C PRO A 107 13.30 11.75 20.18
N GLY A 108 12.99 11.11 19.05
CA GLY A 108 13.14 11.66 17.69
C GLY A 108 11.80 11.98 17.02
N ALA A 109 11.87 12.55 15.82
CA ALA A 109 10.70 12.98 15.05
C ALA A 109 9.90 11.83 14.40
N PHE A 110 10.42 10.60 14.41
CA PHE A 110 9.83 9.48 13.68
C PHE A 110 9.48 8.33 14.62
N GLY A 111 8.25 7.85 14.50
CA GLY A 111 7.80 6.63 15.16
C GLY A 111 8.41 5.35 14.55
N PRO A 112 8.18 4.19 15.19
CA PRO A 112 8.76 2.91 14.77
C PRO A 112 8.31 2.47 13.37
N GLN A 113 7.06 2.75 12.97
CA GLN A 113 6.54 2.37 11.66
C GLN A 113 7.24 3.11 10.52
N VAL A 114 7.33 4.45 10.60
CA VAL A 114 8.03 5.27 9.60
C VAL A 114 9.51 4.90 9.53
N SER A 115 10.15 4.73 10.69
CA SER A 115 11.56 4.34 10.77
C SER A 115 11.83 2.98 10.10
N SER A 116 10.93 2.01 10.30
CA SER A 116 11.02 0.68 9.68
C SER A 116 10.84 0.74 8.17
N LEU A 117 9.90 1.56 7.69
CA LEU A 117 9.67 1.76 6.26
C LEU A 117 10.89 2.41 5.59
N VAL A 118 11.46 3.46 6.19
CA VAL A 118 12.69 4.09 5.69
C VAL A 118 13.86 3.10 5.65
N ALA A 119 14.01 2.28 6.69
CA ALA A 119 15.06 1.26 6.74
C ALA A 119 14.89 0.19 5.65
N LEU A 120 13.66 -0.23 5.37
CA LEU A 120 13.35 -1.17 4.29
C LEU A 120 13.66 -0.56 2.90
N LEU A 121 13.20 0.67 2.66
CA LEU A 121 13.38 1.37 1.38
C LEU A 121 14.86 1.63 1.07
N ASN A 122 15.63 2.13 2.04
CA ASN A 122 17.05 2.40 1.84
C ASN A 122 17.89 1.12 1.89
N GLY A 123 17.59 0.20 2.81
CA GLY A 123 18.39 -0.99 3.07
C GLY A 123 18.18 -2.07 2.03
N ARG A 124 16.93 -2.51 1.85
CA ARG A 124 16.59 -3.64 0.97
C ARG A 124 16.38 -3.22 -0.48
N TYR A 125 15.73 -2.07 -0.68
CA TYR A 125 15.41 -1.58 -2.03
C TYR A 125 16.42 -0.58 -2.56
N ARG A 126 17.40 -0.15 -1.74
CA ARG A 126 18.51 0.72 -2.13
C ARG A 126 18.06 2.04 -2.75
N LEU A 127 16.87 2.52 -2.38
CA LEU A 127 16.41 3.84 -2.80
C LEU A 127 17.31 4.90 -2.19
N SER A 128 17.55 5.97 -2.96
CA SER A 128 18.27 7.12 -2.43
C SER A 128 17.43 7.82 -1.37
N LYS A 129 18.08 8.56 -0.45
CA LYS A 129 17.37 9.36 0.56
C LYS A 129 16.35 10.32 -0.06
N ARG A 130 16.64 10.85 -1.24
CA ARG A 130 15.77 11.77 -1.98
C ARG A 130 14.51 11.07 -2.48
N GLU A 131 14.64 9.88 -3.04
CA GLU A 131 13.49 9.08 -3.50
C GLU A 131 12.65 8.59 -2.33
N THR A 132 13.29 8.13 -1.26
CA THR A 132 12.59 7.73 -0.03
C THR A 132 11.82 8.91 0.56
N GLN A 133 12.39 10.12 0.58
CA GLN A 133 11.69 11.32 1.02
C GLN A 133 10.50 11.65 0.10
N ALA A 134 10.68 11.60 -1.22
CA ALA A 134 9.61 11.90 -2.17
C ALA A 134 8.43 10.92 -2.08
N LEU A 135 8.69 9.66 -1.69
CA LEU A 135 7.66 8.64 -1.51
C LEU A 135 6.93 8.76 -0.16
N LEU A 136 7.52 9.42 0.83
CA LEU A 136 6.98 9.57 2.18
C LEU A 136 6.46 10.98 2.49
N ALA A 137 6.56 11.91 1.53
CA ALA A 137 6.04 13.27 1.63
C ALA A 137 4.55 13.31 1.29
#